data_AF-A0A175REE2-F1
#
_entry.id   AF-A0A175REE2-F1
#
_cell.length_a   1.000
_cell.length_b   1.000
_cell.length_c   1.000
_cell.angle_alpha   90.00
_cell.angle_beta   90.00
_cell.angle_gamma   90.00
#
_symmetry.space_group_name_H-M   'P 1'
#
loop_
_entity.id
_entity.type
_entity.pdbx_description
1 polymer ?
#
loop_
_entity_poly.entity_id
_entity_poly.type
_entity_poly.pdbx_seq_one_letter_code
_entity_poly.pdbx_strand_id
1 'polypeptide(L)'
;MPAERFVSSEQRRDVELRFLRAPAEDEEARDLLTMLTKAVQDHRVQVLISGFYPFDYIVDAYEDLAQMQSRGKVVIGMQTVETGARMDWYRSEKNRDLRDPVRRPQPADAG
;
A
#
# COMPACT_ATOMS: atom_id res chain seq x y z
N MET A 1 -33.15 5.45 1.49
CA MET A 1 -31.72 5.09 1.58
C MET A 1 -31.32 5.26 3.04
N PRO A 2 -30.93 4.22 3.79
CA PRO A 2 -30.75 4.39 5.23
C PRO A 2 -29.49 5.22 5.52
N ALA A 3 -29.63 6.19 6.41
CA ALA A 3 -28.64 7.21 6.78
C ALA A 3 -27.50 6.69 7.70
N GLU A 4 -27.50 5.39 8.01
CA GLU A 4 -26.62 4.77 9.02
C GLU A 4 -25.21 4.42 8.50
N ARG A 5 -24.93 4.61 7.21
CA ARG A 5 -23.62 4.22 6.62
C ARG A 5 -22.58 5.34 6.62
N PHE A 6 -22.92 6.53 7.11
CA PHE A 6 -21.97 7.63 7.25
C PHE A 6 -21.30 7.54 8.62
N VAL A 7 -20.32 6.64 8.73
CA VAL A 7 -19.41 6.60 9.89
C VAL A 7 -18.58 7.89 9.84
N SER A 8 -18.67 8.72 10.88
CA SER A 8 -17.88 9.97 10.93
C SER A 8 -16.38 9.63 10.87
N SER A 9 -15.56 10.54 10.34
CA SER A 9 -14.11 10.34 10.27
C SER A 9 -13.48 10.05 11.64
N GLU A 10 -14.05 10.61 12.71
CA GLU A 10 -13.63 10.37 14.09
C GLU A 10 -13.97 8.95 14.55
N GLN A 11 -15.20 8.49 14.34
CA GLN A 11 -15.59 7.11 14.65
C GLN A 11 -14.74 6.09 13.89
N ARG A 12 -14.44 6.37 12.61
CA ARG A 12 -13.55 5.54 11.82
C ARG A 12 -12.14 5.50 12.40
N ARG A 13 -11.59 6.66 12.79
CA ARG A 13 -10.26 6.75 13.41
C ARG A 13 -10.20 5.98 14.73
N ASP A 14 -11.22 6.08 15.57
CA ASP A 14 -11.28 5.41 16.87
C ASP A 14 -11.30 3.88 16.71
N VAL A 15 -12.10 3.38 15.77
CA VAL A 15 -12.13 1.96 15.40
C VAL A 15 -10.76 1.51 14.88
N GLU A 16 -10.14 2.28 13.97
CA GLU A 16 -8.81 1.97 13.43
C GLU A 16 -7.75 1.91 14.56
N LEU A 17 -7.73 2.88 15.46
CA LEU A 17 -6.79 2.91 16.59
C LEU A 17 -6.99 1.76 17.58
N ARG A 18 -8.23 1.35 17.83
CA ARG A 18 -8.54 0.20 18.70
C ARG A 18 -7.98 -1.10 18.15
N PHE A 19 -8.16 -1.37 16.85
CA PHE A 19 -7.60 -2.56 16.21
C PHE A 19 -6.08 -2.48 16.04
N LEU A 20 -5.51 -1.29 15.81
CA LEU A 20 -4.05 -1.11 15.74
C LEU A 20 -3.33 -1.40 17.06
N ARG A 21 -4.02 -1.17 18.18
CA ARG A 21 -3.49 -1.39 19.54
C ARG A 21 -3.99 -2.68 20.19
N ALA A 22 -4.76 -3.48 19.45
CA ALA A 22 -5.33 -4.71 19.97
C ALA A 22 -4.21 -5.65 20.44
N PRO A 23 -4.28 -6.19 21.66
CA PRO A 23 -3.32 -7.19 22.12
C PRO A 23 -3.50 -8.50 21.33
N ALA A 24 -2.50 -9.36 21.34
CA ALA A 24 -2.52 -10.60 20.53
C ALA A 24 -3.66 -11.55 20.93
N GLU A 25 -4.14 -11.44 22.16
CA GLU A 25 -5.21 -12.26 22.76
C GLU A 25 -6.61 -11.69 22.50
N ASP A 26 -6.73 -10.58 21.75
CA ASP A 26 -8.02 -9.96 21.41
C ASP A 26 -8.83 -10.90 20.50
N GLU A 27 -9.79 -11.60 21.10
CA GLU A 27 -10.64 -12.59 20.42
C GLU A 27 -11.45 -11.96 19.29
N GLU A 28 -11.97 -10.73 19.49
CA GLU A 28 -12.76 -10.04 18.48
C GLU A 28 -11.91 -9.70 17.24
N ALA A 29 -10.68 -9.20 17.45
CA ALA A 29 -9.75 -8.92 16.36
C ALA A 29 -9.39 -10.21 15.59
N ARG A 30 -9.14 -11.31 16.32
CA ARG A 30 -8.83 -12.62 15.72
C ARG A 30 -10.01 -13.15 14.89
N ASP A 31 -11.22 -13.06 15.41
CA ASP A 31 -12.42 -13.57 14.74
C ASP A 31 -12.72 -12.76 13.47
N LEU A 32 -12.56 -11.43 13.51
CA LEU A 32 -12.69 -10.57 12.34
C LEU A 32 -11.64 -10.87 11.27
N LEU A 33 -10.37 -11.05 11.65
CA LEU A 33 -9.31 -11.44 10.72
C LEU A 33 -9.57 -12.82 10.11
N THR A 34 -10.09 -13.76 10.89
CA THR A 34 -10.47 -15.09 10.41
C THR A 34 -11.60 -15.01 9.39
N MET A 35 -12.64 -14.22 9.68
CA MET A 35 -13.76 -13.98 8.76
C MET A 35 -13.30 -13.31 7.46
N LEU A 36 -12.46 -12.27 7.56
CA LEU A 36 -11.92 -11.57 6.41
C LEU A 36 -11.07 -12.51 5.55
N THR A 37 -10.20 -13.30 6.16
CA THR A 37 -9.33 -14.26 5.46
C THR A 37 -10.18 -15.29 4.70
N LYS A 38 -11.22 -15.82 5.34
CA LYS A 38 -12.15 -16.75 4.68
C LYS A 38 -12.88 -16.09 3.51
N ALA A 39 -13.34 -14.85 3.66
CA ALA A 39 -14.00 -14.12 2.58
C ALA A 39 -13.07 -13.85 1.38
N VAL A 40 -11.78 -13.61 1.63
CA VAL A 40 -10.75 -13.48 0.59
C VAL A 40 -10.47 -14.83 -0.08
N GLN A 41 -10.32 -15.91 0.69
CA GLN A 41 -10.14 -17.27 0.17
C GLN A 41 -11.31 -17.71 -0.71
N ASP A 42 -12.53 -17.41 -0.30
CA ASP A 42 -13.76 -17.72 -1.04
C ASP A 42 -14.00 -16.76 -2.23
N HIS A 43 -13.04 -15.87 -2.53
CA HIS A 43 -13.15 -14.83 -3.58
C HIS A 43 -14.37 -13.90 -3.44
N ARG A 44 -14.96 -13.81 -2.25
CA ARG A 44 -16.11 -12.93 -1.96
C ARG A 44 -15.67 -11.48 -1.72
N VAL A 45 -14.41 -11.28 -1.36
CA VAL A 45 -13.78 -9.98 -1.19
C VAL A 45 -12.46 -9.98 -1.96
N GLN A 46 -12.27 -8.96 -2.80
CA GLN A 46 -11.02 -8.73 -3.51
C GLN A 46 -10.37 -7.44 -2.99
N VAL A 47 -9.10 -7.54 -2.56
CA VAL A 47 -8.31 -6.37 -2.18
C VAL A 47 -7.82 -5.69 -3.45
N LEU A 48 -8.25 -4.44 -3.66
CA LEU A 48 -7.71 -3.61 -4.73
C LEU A 48 -6.35 -3.10 -4.31
N ILE A 49 -5.31 -3.49 -5.05
CA ILE A 49 -3.96 -2.97 -4.90
C ILE A 49 -3.83 -1.78 -5.84
N SER A 50 -3.59 -0.60 -5.29
CA SER A 50 -3.44 0.65 -6.05
C SER A 50 -1.97 0.96 -6.37
N GLY A 51 -1.03 0.37 -5.63
CA GLY A 51 0.40 0.52 -5.87
C GLY A 51 1.20 -0.56 -5.15
N PHE A 52 2.34 -0.91 -5.73
CA PHE A 52 3.32 -1.81 -5.13
C PHE A 52 4.70 -1.17 -5.24
N TYR A 53 5.42 -1.10 -4.12
CA TYR A 53 6.75 -0.50 -4.06
C TYR A 53 7.72 -1.47 -3.36
N PRO A 54 8.94 -1.67 -3.88
CA PRO A 54 10.01 -2.29 -3.09
C PRO A 54 10.31 -1.43 -1.85
N PHE A 55 10.83 -2.06 -0.80
CA PHE A 55 11.13 -1.38 0.47
C PHE A 55 12.05 -0.14 0.30
N ASP A 56 12.98 -0.18 -0.64
CA ASP A 56 13.89 0.94 -0.92
C ASP A 56 13.16 2.22 -1.38
N TYR A 57 11.94 2.09 -1.89
CA TYR A 57 11.09 3.19 -2.39
C TYR A 57 9.94 3.52 -1.43
N ILE A 58 10.13 3.28 -0.13
CA ILE A 58 9.11 3.56 0.89
C ILE A 58 8.72 5.05 0.95
N VAL A 59 9.65 5.95 0.66
CA VAL A 59 9.40 7.40 0.62
C VAL A 59 8.37 7.72 -0.47
N ASP A 60 8.58 7.23 -1.69
CA ASP A 60 7.66 7.43 -2.81
C ASP A 60 6.27 6.85 -2.53
N ALA A 61 6.22 5.70 -1.85
CA ALA A 61 4.96 5.09 -1.43
C ALA A 61 4.17 5.98 -0.46
N TYR A 62 4.85 6.67 0.46
CA TYR A 62 4.22 7.64 1.35
C TYR A 62 3.77 8.91 0.61
N GLU A 63 4.56 9.40 -0.34
CA GLU A 63 4.18 10.54 -1.16
C GLU A 63 2.93 10.24 -2.01
N ASP A 64 2.83 9.05 -2.58
CA ASP A 64 1.65 8.60 -3.34
C ASP A 64 0.40 8.48 -2.46
N LEU A 65 0.55 8.01 -1.22
CA LEU A 65 -0.53 8.01 -0.23
C LEU A 65 -0.97 9.44 0.14
N ALA A 66 -0.02 10.37 0.31
CA ALA A 66 -0.29 11.76 0.65
C ALA A 66 -1.07 12.50 -0.46
N GLN A 67 -0.90 12.09 -1.73
CA GLN A 67 -1.66 12.63 -2.85
C GLN A 67 -3.15 12.26 -2.83
N MET A 68 -3.59 11.36 -1.93
CA MET A 68 -4.98 10.89 -1.78
C MET A 68 -5.63 10.34 -3.06
N GLN A 69 -4.84 10.00 -4.08
CA GLN A 69 -5.35 9.43 -5.34
C GLN A 69 -5.48 7.90 -5.28
N SER A 70 -4.94 7.28 -4.23
CA SER A 70 -4.92 5.85 -4.05
C SER A 70 -6.32 5.32 -3.65
N ARG A 71 -7.01 4.68 -4.60
CA ARG A 71 -8.36 4.09 -4.38
C ARG A 71 -8.31 2.69 -3.75
N GLY A 72 -7.13 2.24 -3.32
CA GLY A 72 -6.87 0.87 -2.87
C GLY A 72 -5.76 0.80 -1.82
N LYS A 73 -5.14 -0.36 -1.69
CA LYS A 73 -4.00 -0.59 -0.80
C LYS A 73 -2.69 -0.37 -1.54
N VAL A 74 -1.79 0.39 -0.92
CA VAL A 74 -0.38 0.46 -1.30
C VAL A 74 0.37 -0.63 -0.54
N VAL A 75 1.12 -1.46 -1.26
CA VAL A 75 1.84 -2.62 -0.70
C VAL A 75 3.34 -2.37 -0.79
N ILE A 76 4.06 -2.69 0.28
CA ILE A 76 5.53 -2.65 0.34
C ILE A 76 6.08 -4.07 0.37
N GLY A 77 7.06 -4.38 -0.49
CA GLY A 77 7.74 -5.68 -0.51
C GLY A 77 9.18 -5.60 -0.01
N MET A 78 9.57 -6.48 0.94
CA MET A 78 10.94 -6.53 1.50
C MET A 78 11.94 -7.38 0.70
N GLN A 79 11.46 -8.33 -0.11
CA GLN A 79 12.29 -9.14 -1.01
C GLN A 79 11.43 -9.58 -2.19
N THR A 80 11.35 -8.72 -3.19
CA THR A 80 10.61 -9.01 -4.41
C THR A 80 11.28 -10.13 -5.18
N VAL A 81 10.68 -11.33 -5.19
CA VAL A 81 11.15 -12.41 -6.08
C VAL A 81 10.81 -11.99 -7.51
N GLU A 82 11.81 -11.62 -8.29
CA GLU A 82 11.67 -11.27 -9.71
C GLU A 82 11.26 -12.50 -10.52
N THR A 83 9.96 -12.80 -10.57
CA THR A 83 9.44 -13.75 -11.56
C THR A 83 9.05 -12.93 -12.79
N GLY A 84 9.94 -12.93 -13.79
CA GLY A 84 9.96 -12.05 -14.95
C GLY A 84 8.80 -12.14 -15.96
N ALA A 85 7.55 -12.18 -15.52
CA ALA A 85 6.38 -12.23 -16.41
C ALA A 85 5.26 -11.23 -16.08
N ARG A 86 5.35 -10.42 -15.01
CA ARG A 86 4.33 -9.40 -14.68
C ARG A 86 4.94 -8.08 -14.20
N MET A 87 5.87 -7.55 -14.98
CA MET A 87 6.48 -6.23 -14.77
C MET A 87 5.49 -5.07 -14.90
N ASP A 88 4.29 -5.31 -15.43
CA ASP A 88 3.28 -4.28 -15.67
C ASP A 88 2.69 -3.74 -14.36
N TRP A 89 2.74 -4.53 -13.28
CA TRP A 89 2.22 -4.15 -11.96
C TRP A 89 3.25 -3.38 -11.12
N TYR A 90 4.53 -3.45 -11.50
CA TYR A 90 5.60 -2.57 -11.01
C TYR A 90 5.58 -1.18 -11.65
N ARG A 91 4.78 -1.00 -12.71
CA ARG A 91 4.70 0.23 -13.49
C ARG A 91 3.36 0.91 -13.30
N SER A 92 3.15 1.47 -12.11
CA SER A 92 2.34 2.69 -12.06
C SER A 92 2.99 3.70 -13.03
N GLU A 93 2.20 4.34 -13.90
CA GLU A 93 2.68 5.29 -14.91
C GLU A 93 3.59 6.39 -14.33
N LYS A 94 3.51 6.63 -13.01
CA LYS A 94 4.33 7.54 -12.23
C LYS A 94 5.83 7.17 -12.15
N ASN A 95 6.21 5.91 -12.43
CA ASN A 95 7.62 5.47 -12.38
C ASN A 95 8.39 5.78 -13.68
N ARG A 96 7.73 6.28 -14.75
CA ARG A 96 8.42 6.59 -16.01
C ARG A 96 9.54 7.63 -15.85
N ASP A 97 9.45 8.52 -14.87
CA ASP A 97 10.45 9.57 -14.62
C ASP A 97 11.62 9.14 -13.72
N LEU A 98 11.56 7.97 -13.08
CA LEU A 98 12.59 7.53 -12.13
C LEU A 98 13.80 6.82 -12.78
N ARG A 99 13.86 6.75 -14.12
CA ARG A 99 15.07 6.36 -14.83
C ARG A 99 16.01 7.55 -15.03
N ASP A 100 16.66 7.98 -13.95
CA ASP A 100 18.06 8.40 -14.00
C ASP A 100 18.75 8.34 -12.63
N PRO A 101 19.20 7.16 -12.16
CA PRO A 101 20.10 7.11 -11.02
C PRO A 101 21.52 7.43 -11.52
N VAL A 102 22.00 8.61 -11.12
CA VAL A 102 23.40 9.10 -11.17
C VAL A 102 23.85 9.79 -12.46
N ARG A 103 23.44 11.06 -12.63
CA ARG A 103 24.31 12.04 -13.32
C ARG A 103 25.49 12.36 -12.40
N ARG A 104 26.58 11.60 -12.54
CA ARG A 104 27.89 11.93 -11.95
C ARG A 104 28.28 13.33 -12.44
N PRO A 105 28.72 14.28 -11.60
CA PRO A 105 29.28 15.53 -12.11
C PRO A 105 30.48 15.21 -13.00
N GLN A 106 30.40 15.63 -14.25
CA GLN A 106 31.48 15.55 -15.22
C GLN A 106 32.63 16.42 -14.70
N PRO A 107 33.86 15.90 -14.52
CA PRO A 107 34.99 16.77 -14.24
C PRO A 107 35.13 17.72 -15.42
N ALA A 108 35.02 19.02 -15.15
CA ALA A 108 35.29 20.06 -16.11
C ALA A 108 36.67 19.84 -16.71
N ASP A 109 36.76 20.05 -18.03
CA ASP A 109 37.99 20.04 -18.80
C ASP A 109 39.09 20.81 -18.06
N ALA A 110 40.18 20.10 -17.74
CA ALA A 110 41.46 20.74 -17.43
C ALA A 110 42.09 21.16 -18.76
N GLY A 111 41.85 22.42 -19.13
CA GLY A 111 42.65 23.18 -20.09
C GLY A 111 43.52 24.18 -19.35
#